data_AF-A0A2N7WPC7-F1
#
_entry.id   AF-A0A2N7WPC7-F1
#
_cell.length_a   1.000
_cell.length_b   1.000
_cell.length_c   1.000
_cell.angle_alpha   90.00
_cell.angle_beta   90.00
_cell.angle_gamma   90.00
#
_symmetry.space_group_name_H-M   'P 1'
#
loop_
_entity.id
_entity.type
_entity.pdbx_description
1 polymer ?
#
loop_
_entity_poly.entity_id
_entity_poly.type
_entity_poly.pdbx_seq_one_letter_code
_entity_poly.pdbx_strand_id
1 'polypeptide(L)'
;MTEQQAAISVDARLDNWASVNRGHYDPVDAALVEQAWQRLAPRHMELLRMAYLWRAGREVICRRLKIPRCPWRRYELELASAKDALAGLLSAKRN
;
A
#
# COMPACT_ATOMS: atom_id res chain seq x y z
N MET A 1 -15.21 14.38 -19.96
CA MET A 1 -14.95 12.98 -19.52
C MET A 1 -14.13 13.03 -18.24
N THR A 2 -14.77 13.22 -17.08
CA THR A 2 -14.07 13.46 -15.80
C THR A 2 -14.80 12.73 -14.67
N GLU A 3 -14.97 11.42 -14.82
CA GLU A 3 -15.63 10.58 -13.81
C GLU A 3 -14.86 9.28 -13.51
N GLN A 4 -13.68 9.10 -14.10
CA GLN A 4 -12.85 7.90 -13.86
C GLN A 4 -11.84 8.06 -12.71
N GLN A 5 -11.79 9.23 -12.07
CA GLN A 5 -10.99 9.43 -10.86
C GLN A 5 -11.67 8.90 -9.58
N ALA A 6 -12.92 8.43 -9.68
CA ALA A 6 -13.65 7.83 -8.58
C ALA A 6 -13.22 6.36 -8.40
N ALA A 7 -12.39 6.12 -7.39
CA ALA A 7 -11.98 4.79 -6.91
C ALA A 7 -10.90 4.04 -7.72
N ILE A 8 -9.79 4.71 -8.06
CA ILE A 8 -8.54 3.94 -8.20
C ILE A 8 -8.25 3.31 -6.84
N SER A 9 -8.36 1.98 -6.76
CA SER A 9 -8.13 1.21 -5.53
C SER A 9 -6.71 1.43 -5.02
N VAL A 10 -6.51 1.39 -3.69
CA VAL A 10 -5.19 1.56 -3.05
C VAL A 10 -4.15 0.62 -3.68
N ASP A 11 -4.55 -0.60 -4.03
CA ASP A 11 -3.74 -1.57 -4.76
C ASP A 11 -3.20 -1.03 -6.10
N ALA A 12 -4.02 -0.35 -6.90
CA ALA A 12 -3.61 0.20 -8.19
C ALA A 12 -2.68 1.41 -8.03
N ARG A 13 -2.91 2.25 -7.01
CA ARG A 13 -1.99 3.35 -6.67
C ARG A 13 -0.63 2.84 -6.19
N LEU A 14 -0.64 1.79 -5.38
CA LEU A 14 0.58 1.12 -4.92
C LEU A 14 1.32 0.44 -6.09
N ASP A 15 0.59 -0.17 -7.03
CA ASP A 15 1.21 -0.77 -8.22
C ASP A 15 1.79 0.31 -9.16
N ASN A 16 1.11 1.44 -9.34
CA ASN A 16 1.63 2.61 -10.05
C ASN A 16 2.91 3.15 -9.38
N TRP A 17 2.90 3.33 -8.05
CA TRP A 17 4.07 3.76 -7.29
C TRP A 17 5.21 2.73 -7.31
N ALA A 18 4.92 1.43 -7.34
CA ALA A 18 5.93 0.38 -7.51
C ALA A 18 6.44 0.27 -8.96
N SER A 19 5.70 0.82 -9.92
CA SER A 19 5.96 0.78 -11.37
C SER A 19 6.71 2.01 -11.88
N VAL A 20 7.39 2.78 -11.01
CA VAL A 20 8.27 3.93 -11.38
C VAL A 20 9.20 3.61 -12.56
N ASN A 21 9.61 2.35 -12.72
CA ASN A 21 10.51 1.90 -13.78
C ASN A 21 9.83 1.10 -14.93
N ARG A 22 8.49 0.94 -14.93
CA ARG A 22 7.74 0.07 -15.86
C ARG A 22 6.84 0.82 -16.85
N GLY A 23 7.01 2.13 -17.01
CA GLY A 23 6.42 2.94 -18.09
C GLY A 23 4.97 3.41 -17.88
N HIS A 24 4.16 2.68 -17.12
CA HIS A 24 2.81 3.14 -16.70
C HIS A 24 2.91 3.79 -15.32
N TYR A 25 3.50 4.98 -15.29
CA TYR A 25 3.79 5.74 -14.07
C TYR A 25 3.12 7.11 -14.13
N ASP A 26 2.14 7.34 -13.26
CA ASP A 26 1.58 8.65 -13.01
C ASP A 26 2.37 9.33 -11.87
N PRO A 27 3.17 10.38 -12.17
CA PRO A 27 4.00 11.05 -11.18
C PRO A 27 3.19 11.81 -10.13
N VAL A 28 1.96 12.26 -10.47
CA VAL A 28 1.09 12.99 -9.53
C VAL A 28 0.56 12.01 -8.50
N ASP A 29 0.01 10.88 -8.92
CA ASP A 29 -0.46 9.83 -8.02
C ASP A 29 0.69 9.27 -7.16
N ALA A 30 1.85 9.03 -7.77
CA ALA A 30 3.04 8.57 -7.05
C ALA A 30 3.50 9.55 -5.97
N ALA A 31 3.48 10.86 -6.23
CA ALA A 31 3.82 11.87 -5.22
C ALA A 31 2.77 11.92 -4.07
N LEU A 32 1.49 11.68 -4.37
CA LEU A 32 0.45 11.55 -3.33
C LEU A 32 0.70 10.34 -2.44
N VAL A 33 0.98 9.18 -3.06
CA VAL A 33 1.33 7.94 -2.36
C VAL A 33 2.57 8.15 -1.52
N GLU A 34 3.63 8.75 -2.05
CA GLU A 34 4.86 9.01 -1.32
C GLU A 34 4.64 9.90 -0.08
N GLN A 35 3.85 10.97 -0.20
CA GLN A 35 3.53 11.81 0.97
C GLN A 35 2.69 11.08 2.02
N ALA A 36 1.72 10.27 1.59
CA ALA A 36 0.96 9.44 2.51
C ALA A 36 1.86 8.36 3.16
N TRP A 37 2.80 7.81 2.39
CA TRP A 37 3.77 6.81 2.83
C TRP A 37 4.70 7.35 3.91
N GLN A 38 5.18 8.59 3.79
CA GLN A 38 5.98 9.26 4.82
C GLN A 38 5.22 9.45 6.15
N ARG A 39 3.89 9.52 6.10
CA ARG A 39 3.03 9.67 7.29
C ARG A 39 2.54 8.33 7.84
N LEU A 40 2.81 7.22 7.13
CA LEU A 40 2.37 5.89 7.49
C LEU A 40 3.23 5.34 8.63
N ALA A 41 2.61 4.59 9.55
CA ALA A 41 3.35 3.92 10.61
C ALA A 41 4.41 2.96 10.03
N PRO A 42 5.62 2.90 10.62
CA PRO A 42 6.73 2.10 10.07
C PRO A 42 6.40 0.62 9.91
N ARG A 43 5.56 0.06 10.79
CA ARG A 43 5.07 -1.32 10.69
C ARG A 43 4.23 -1.56 9.43
N HIS A 44 3.29 -0.66 9.13
CA HIS A 44 2.46 -0.75 7.92
C HIS A 44 3.30 -0.49 6.66
N MET A 45 4.25 0.44 6.75
CA MET A 45 5.19 0.76 5.69
C MET A 45 6.03 -0.48 5.30
N GLU A 46 6.60 -1.17 6.28
CA GLU A 46 7.37 -2.40 6.03
C GLU A 46 6.49 -3.51 5.44
N LEU A 47 5.27 -3.67 5.92
CA LEU A 47 4.31 -4.64 5.38
C LEU A 47 4.02 -4.39 3.90
N LEU A 48 3.63 -3.16 3.55
CA LEU A 48 3.35 -2.77 2.17
C LEU A 48 4.60 -2.82 1.30
N ARG A 49 5.77 -2.43 1.82
CA ARG A 49 7.04 -2.51 1.10
C ARG A 49 7.37 -3.95 0.71
N MET A 50 7.23 -4.88 1.65
CA MET A 50 7.49 -6.28 1.35
C MET A 50 6.45 -6.85 0.38
N ALA A 51 5.16 -6.50 0.54
CA ALA A 51 4.09 -7.03 -0.30
C ALA A 51 4.12 -6.48 -1.74
N TYR A 52 4.32 -5.17 -1.93
CA TYR A 52 4.19 -4.53 -3.24
C TYR A 52 5.54 -4.25 -3.91
N LEU A 53 6.53 -3.73 -3.17
CA LEU A 53 7.84 -3.39 -3.76
C LEU A 53 8.69 -4.64 -3.96
N TRP A 54 8.75 -5.50 -2.95
CA TRP A 54 9.55 -6.73 -3.03
C TRP A 54 8.78 -7.90 -3.61
N ARG A 55 7.45 -7.79 -3.74
CA ARG A 55 6.55 -8.90 -4.11
C ARG A 55 6.83 -10.16 -3.29
N ALA A 56 7.18 -9.96 -2.01
CA ALA A 56 7.55 -11.04 -1.12
C ALA A 56 6.33 -11.93 -0.83
N GLY A 57 6.56 -13.24 -0.80
CA GLY A 57 5.51 -14.18 -0.42
C GLY A 57 5.06 -13.95 1.03
N ARG A 58 3.78 -14.20 1.28
CA ARG A 58 3.15 -14.09 2.61
C ARG A 58 3.96 -14.74 3.72
N GLU A 59 4.60 -15.88 3.46
CA GLU A 59 5.40 -16.59 4.45
C GLU A 59 6.63 -15.82 4.92
N VAL A 60 7.29 -15.09 4.02
CA VAL A 60 8.46 -14.26 4.32
C VAL A 60 8.01 -13.07 5.17
N ILE A 61 6.90 -12.45 4.76
CA ILE A 61 6.32 -11.32 5.46
C ILE A 61 5.89 -11.70 6.88
N CYS A 62 5.16 -12.81 7.03
CA CYS A 62 4.73 -13.30 8.34
C CYS A 62 5.92 -13.59 9.26
N ARG A 63 6.99 -14.21 8.75
CA ARG A 63 8.20 -14.46 9.54
C ARG A 63 8.88 -13.17 9.98
N ARG A 64 9.04 -12.22 9.05
CA ARG A 64 9.79 -10.98 9.28
C ARG A 64 9.06 -10.00 10.20
N LEU A 65 7.75 -9.85 10.02
CA LEU A 65 6.92 -9.00 10.88
C LEU A 65 6.42 -9.71 12.14
N LYS A 66 6.88 -10.94 12.37
CA LYS A 66 6.42 -11.81 13.48
C LYS A 66 4.90 -11.91 13.54
N ILE A 67 4.23 -11.89 12.38
CA ILE A 67 2.78 -12.05 12.30
C ILE A 67 2.49 -13.55 12.51
N PRO A 68 1.62 -13.90 13.48
CA PRO A 68 1.27 -15.29 13.70
C PRO A 68 0.67 -15.90 12.42
N ARG A 69 1.24 -17.02 11.98
CA ARG A 69 0.76 -17.75 10.78
C ARG A 69 -0.68 -18.26 10.94
N CYS A 70 -1.12 -18.43 12.19
CA CYS A 70 -2.46 -18.87 12.54
C CYS A 70 -3.12 -17.86 13.51
N PRO A 71 -4.40 -17.50 13.30
CA PRO A 71 -5.25 -17.85 12.16
C PRO A 71 -4.86 -17.12 10.88
N TRP A 72 -5.14 -17.74 9.72
CA TRP A 72 -4.81 -17.22 8.38
C TRP A 72 -5.25 -15.76 8.18
N ARG A 73 -6.38 -15.38 8.80
CA ARG A 73 -6.98 -14.03 8.70
C ARG A 73 -6.11 -12.93 9.31
N ARG A 74 -5.16 -13.25 10.20
CA ARG A 74 -4.29 -12.23 10.82
C ARG A 74 -3.45 -11.47 9.80
N TYR A 75 -2.86 -12.19 8.84
CA TYR A 75 -2.09 -11.55 7.77
C TYR A 75 -2.98 -10.63 6.92
N GLU A 76 -4.15 -11.11 6.52
CA GLU A 76 -5.08 -10.32 5.71
C GLU A 76 -5.58 -9.10 6.47
N LEU A 77 -5.81 -9.22 7.77
CA LEU A 77 -6.26 -8.13 8.63
C LEU A 77 -5.17 -7.06 8.81
N GLU A 78 -3.92 -7.46 9.06
CA GLU A 78 -2.78 -6.52 9.09
C GLU A 78 -2.61 -5.82 7.74
N LEU A 79 -2.74 -6.57 6.64
CA LEU A 79 -2.63 -6.01 5.28
C LEU A 79 -3.78 -5.05 4.97
N ALA A 80 -5.01 -5.41 5.34
CA ALA A 80 -6.17 -4.55 5.20
C ALA A 80 -6.03 -3.28 6.05
N SER A 81 -5.57 -3.39 7.29
CA SER A 81 -5.32 -2.24 8.16
C SER A 81 -4.25 -1.30 7.59
N ALA A 82 -3.17 -1.85 7.03
CA ALA A 82 -2.14 -1.04 6.37
C ALA A 82 -2.68 -0.32 5.12
N LYS A 83 -3.51 -1.00 4.31
CA LYS A 83 -4.18 -0.39 3.15
C LYS A 83 -5.16 0.69 3.56
N ASP A 84 -5.95 0.44 4.59
CA ASP A 84 -6.95 1.38 5.11
C ASP A 84 -6.29 2.62 5.70
N ALA A 85 -5.21 2.45 6.47
CA ALA A 85 -4.42 3.58 6.97
C ALA A 85 -3.85 4.43 5.82
N LEU A 86 -3.35 3.79 4.76
CA LEU A 86 -2.88 4.51 3.57
C LEU A 86 -4.04 5.21 2.83
N ALA A 87 -5.19 4.55 2.69
CA ALA A 87 -6.40 5.12 2.10
C ALA A 87 -6.87 6.35 2.86
N GLY A 88 -6.86 6.27 4.20
CA GLY A 88 -7.21 7.37 5.10
C GLY A 88 -6.28 8.57 4.90
N LEU A 89 -4.97 8.34 4.81
CA LEU A 89 -4.00 9.41 4.56
C LEU A 89 -4.15 10.04 3.16
N LEU A 90 -4.43 9.22 2.14
CA LEU A 90 -4.69 9.70 0.79
C LEU A 90 -6.00 10.51 0.69
N SER A 91 -7.01 10.14 1.48
CA SER A 91 -8.30 10.84 1.55
C SER A 91 -8.21 12.11 2.38
N ALA A 92 -7.43 12.11 3.46
CA ALA A 92 -7.20 13.26 4.33
C ALA A 92 -6.45 14.41 3.63
N LYS A 93 -5.74 14.14 2.52
CA LYS A 93 -5.06 15.18 1.72
C LYS A 93 -6.00 15.93 0.76
N ARG A 94 -7.31 15.65 0.78
CA ARG A 94 -8.30 16.30 -0.09
C ARG A 94 -9.00 17.51 0.56
N ASN A 95 -8.42 18.11 1.60
CA ASN A 95 -8.95 19.30 2.26
C ASN A 95 -7.88 20.36 2.49
#